data_AF-A0AAX3SGJ3-F1
#
_entry.id   AF-A0AAX3SGJ3-F1
#
_cell.length_a   1.000
_cell.length_b   1.000
_cell.length_c   1.000
_cell.angle_alpha   90.00
_cell.angle_beta   90.00
_cell.angle_gamma   90.00
#
_symmetry.space_group_name_H-M   'P 1'
#
loop_
_entity.id
_entity.type
_entity.pdbx_description
1 polymer ?
#
loop_
_entity_poly.entity_id
_entity_poly.type
_entity_poly.pdbx_seq_one_letter_code
_entity_poly.pdbx_strand_id
1 'polypeptide(L)'
;MITVIAVSLLAITVVGIGVYQFLQYQREQDQEQLNSRVYRSYVRNTDEAPAPEEPEQPAAAPTPAKPSQQQLNQEMTRKLLAHPGVTPGAGFSAPGVKSTGVVIIDAIDQAQAREKASSAARPAAAIANPSPAS
;
A
#
# COMPACT_ATOMS: atom_id res chain seq x y z
N MET A 1 -37.74 -44.00 9.81
CA MET A 1 -37.09 -42.74 10.23
C MET A 1 -35.62 -42.70 9.85
N ILE A 2 -34.79 -43.67 10.28
CA ILE A 2 -33.34 -43.69 9.96
C ILE A 2 -33.06 -43.66 8.44
N THR A 3 -33.81 -44.43 7.65
CA THR A 3 -33.67 -44.48 6.18
C THR A 3 -33.98 -43.14 5.50
N VAL A 4 -35.01 -42.43 5.96
CA VAL A 4 -35.38 -41.10 5.43
C VAL A 4 -34.29 -40.08 5.76
N ILE A 5 -33.74 -40.11 6.98
CA ILE A 5 -32.64 -39.23 7.39
C ILE A 5 -31.40 -39.49 6.52
N ALA A 6 -31.05 -40.76 6.29
CA ALA A 6 -29.89 -41.12 5.48
C ALA A 6 -30.02 -40.65 4.03
N VAL A 7 -31.19 -40.80 3.41
CA VAL A 7 -31.45 -40.34 2.03
C VAL A 7 -31.43 -38.82 1.94
N SER A 8 -32.02 -38.13 2.92
CA SER A 8 -31.99 -36.66 2.97
C SER A 8 -30.57 -36.11 3.09
N LEU A 9 -29.73 -36.72 3.95
CA LEU A 9 -28.33 -36.30 4.08
C LEU A 9 -27.55 -36.51 2.79
N LEU A 10 -27.72 -37.66 2.13
CA LEU A 10 -27.07 -37.96 0.85
C LEU A 10 -27.46 -36.92 -0.22
N ALA A 11 -28.75 -36.58 -0.30
CA ALA A 11 -29.24 -35.58 -1.25
C ALA A 11 -28.63 -34.20 -0.99
N ILE A 12 -28.56 -33.76 0.26
CA ILE A 12 -27.94 -32.47 0.63
C ILE A 12 -26.46 -32.45 0.26
N THR A 13 -25.73 -33.54 0.50
CA THR A 13 -24.30 -33.61 0.16
C THR A 13 -24.06 -33.48 -1.34
N VAL A 14 -24.85 -34.19 -2.16
CA VAL A 14 -24.72 -34.12 -3.63
C VAL A 14 -25.03 -32.71 -4.14
N VAL A 15 -26.08 -32.08 -3.64
CA VAL A 15 -26.44 -30.70 -4.00
C VAL A 15 -25.35 -29.72 -3.55
N GLY A 16 -24.84 -29.86 -2.32
CA GLY A 16 -23.76 -29.02 -1.79
C GLY A 16 -22.50 -29.09 -2.64
N ILE A 17 -22.08 -30.29 -3.06
CA ILE A 17 -20.92 -30.47 -3.95
C ILE A 17 -21.17 -29.85 -5.33
N GLY A 18 -22.36 -30.04 -5.91
CA GLY A 18 -22.73 -29.46 -7.19
C GLY A 18 -22.73 -27.93 -7.17
N VAL A 19 -23.31 -27.33 -6.14
CA VAL A 19 -23.32 -25.87 -5.94
C VAL A 19 -21.90 -25.35 -5.71
N TYR A 20 -21.07 -26.04 -4.93
CA TYR A 20 -19.69 -25.66 -4.69
C TYR A 20 -18.85 -25.66 -5.98
N GLN A 21 -18.94 -26.74 -6.77
CA GLN A 21 -18.28 -26.83 -8.08
C GLN A 21 -18.74 -25.72 -9.03
N PHE A 22 -20.04 -25.43 -9.07
CA PHE A 22 -20.60 -24.38 -9.92
C PHE A 22 -20.12 -22.98 -9.52
N LEU A 23 -20.11 -22.68 -8.21
CA LEU A 23 -19.58 -21.42 -7.69
C LEU A 23 -18.07 -21.29 -7.96
N GLN A 24 -17.33 -22.39 -7.82
CA GLN A 24 -15.89 -22.39 -8.06
C GLN A 24 -15.58 -22.14 -9.54
N TYR A 25 -16.36 -22.74 -10.45
CA TYR A 25 -16.24 -22.51 -11.90
C TYR A 25 -16.56 -21.07 -12.30
N GLN A 26 -17.57 -20.44 -11.67
CA GLN A 26 -17.84 -19.01 -11.88
C GLN A 26 -16.72 -18.12 -11.38
N ARG A 27 -16.11 -18.44 -10.23
CA ARG A 27 -14.98 -17.66 -9.70
C ARG A 27 -13.78 -17.63 -10.66
N GLU A 28 -13.51 -18.74 -11.34
CA GLU A 28 -12.44 -18.78 -12.34
C GLU A 28 -12.73 -17.82 -13.49
N GLN A 29 -13.96 -17.82 -14.02
CA GLN A 29 -14.35 -16.90 -15.10
C GLN A 29 -14.36 -15.42 -14.66
N ASP A 30 -14.84 -15.14 -13.44
CA ASP A 30 -14.83 -13.78 -12.89
C ASP A 30 -13.39 -13.28 -12.68
N GLN A 31 -12.47 -14.15 -12.26
CA GLN A 31 -11.07 -13.81 -12.06
C GLN A 31 -10.36 -13.49 -13.38
N GLU A 32 -10.67 -14.19 -14.47
CA GLU A 32 -10.16 -13.87 -15.81
C GLU A 32 -10.67 -12.52 -16.32
N GLN A 33 -11.94 -12.20 -16.06
CA GLN A 33 -12.50 -10.88 -16.39
C GLN A 33 -11.88 -9.76 -15.56
N LEU A 34 -11.62 -10.00 -14.27
CA LEU A 34 -10.94 -9.03 -13.42
C LEU A 34 -9.49 -8.84 -13.89
N ASN A 35 -8.77 -9.92 -14.20
CA ASN A 35 -7.39 -9.85 -14.67
C ASN A 35 -7.28 -9.11 -16.01
N SER A 36 -8.20 -9.37 -16.95
CA SER A 36 -8.24 -8.65 -18.23
C SER A 36 -8.62 -7.18 -18.09
N ARG A 37 -9.54 -6.81 -17.18
CA ARG A 37 -9.84 -5.39 -16.89
C ARG A 37 -8.65 -4.68 -16.26
N VAL A 38 -8.00 -5.34 -15.30
CA VAL A 38 -6.80 -4.83 -14.63
C VAL A 38 -5.68 -4.65 -15.65
N TYR A 39 -5.40 -5.65 -16.48
CA TYR A 39 -4.41 -5.56 -17.56
C TYR A 39 -4.75 -4.45 -18.55
N ARG A 40 -6.00 -4.34 -19.02
CA ARG A 40 -6.44 -3.24 -19.89
C ARG A 40 -6.27 -1.87 -19.24
N SER A 41 -6.52 -1.75 -17.94
CA SER A 41 -6.31 -0.49 -17.21
C SER A 41 -4.83 -0.13 -17.10
N TYR A 42 -3.95 -1.12 -16.92
CA TYR A 42 -2.51 -0.92 -16.93
C TYR A 42 -2.00 -0.49 -18.30
N VAL A 43 -2.41 -1.20 -19.36
CA VAL A 43 -2.02 -0.88 -20.74
C VAL A 43 -2.51 0.50 -21.12
N ARG A 44 -3.79 0.82 -20.88
CA ARG A 44 -4.34 2.16 -21.15
C ARG A 44 -3.58 3.26 -20.42
N ASN A 45 -3.32 3.10 -19.12
CA ASN A 45 -2.57 4.09 -18.34
C ASN A 45 -1.08 4.17 -18.72
N THR A 46 -0.55 3.15 -19.40
CA THR A 46 0.84 3.10 -19.87
C THR A 46 0.95 3.66 -21.30
N ASP A 47 -0.01 3.40 -22.17
CA ASP A 47 -0.11 3.96 -23.53
C ASP A 47 -0.46 5.46 -23.50
N GLU A 48 -1.13 5.92 -22.44
CA GLU A 48 -1.39 7.35 -22.17
C GLU A 48 -0.21 8.03 -21.46
N ALA A 49 0.95 7.37 -21.33
CA ALA A 49 2.22 8.03 -21.08
C ALA A 49 2.71 8.60 -22.42
N PRO A 50 2.67 9.92 -22.64
CA PRO A 50 3.11 10.48 -23.89
C PRO A 50 4.60 10.20 -24.07
N ALA A 51 5.00 9.81 -25.28
CA ALA A 51 6.35 10.12 -25.74
C ALA A 51 6.62 11.61 -25.46
N PRO A 52 7.85 12.00 -25.03
CA PRO A 52 8.16 13.40 -24.76
C PRO A 52 8.18 14.19 -26.07
N GLU A 53 7.00 14.59 -26.54
CA GLU A 53 6.87 15.71 -27.47
C GLU A 53 6.72 16.97 -26.64
N GLU A 54 7.75 17.80 -26.74
CA GLU A 54 7.81 19.19 -26.30
C GLU A 54 6.71 19.99 -26.99
N PRO A 55 5.73 20.57 -26.27
CA PRO A 55 4.79 21.52 -26.86
C PRO A 55 5.05 22.92 -26.31
N GLU A 56 5.35 23.82 -27.24
CA GLU A 56 5.53 25.24 -27.03
C GLU A 56 4.41 25.88 -26.19
N GLN A 57 4.83 26.78 -25.31
CA GLN A 57 4.02 27.59 -24.42
C GLN A 57 3.14 28.59 -25.17
N PRO A 58 1.89 28.82 -24.71
CA PRO A 58 1.34 30.17 -24.70
C PRO A 58 1.02 30.62 -23.27
N ALA A 59 1.45 31.85 -22.96
CA ALA A 59 1.27 32.50 -21.66
C ALA A 59 -0.21 32.71 -21.28
N ALA A 60 -0.57 32.33 -20.05
CA ALA A 60 -1.82 32.75 -19.40
C ALA A 60 -1.63 32.89 -17.87
N ALA A 61 -2.34 33.87 -17.31
CA ALA A 61 -2.17 34.54 -16.00
C ALA A 61 -2.10 33.64 -14.73
N PRO A 62 -1.55 34.15 -13.60
CA PRO A 62 -1.23 33.34 -12.43
C PRO A 62 -2.48 33.05 -11.59
N THR A 63 -3.08 31.88 -11.81
CA THR A 63 -3.99 31.27 -10.84
C THR A 63 -3.11 30.45 -9.87
N PRO A 64 -3.40 30.35 -8.56
CA PRO A 64 -2.66 29.46 -7.67
C PRO A 64 -2.83 28.02 -8.17
N ALA A 65 -1.85 27.54 -8.94
CA ALA A 65 -1.92 26.25 -9.59
C ALA A 65 -1.87 25.18 -8.50
N LYS A 66 -2.88 24.31 -8.47
CA LYS A 66 -2.79 23.04 -7.76
C LYS A 66 -1.48 22.39 -8.21
N PRO A 67 -0.60 21.97 -7.28
CA PRO A 67 0.71 21.45 -7.64
C PRO A 67 0.54 20.32 -8.66
N SER A 68 1.21 20.46 -9.80
CA SER A 68 1.22 19.43 -10.83
C SER A 68 1.77 18.12 -10.25
N GLN A 69 1.36 16.99 -10.81
CA GLN A 69 1.90 15.69 -10.39
C GLN A 69 3.43 15.64 -10.48
N GLN A 70 4.04 16.36 -11.43
CA GLN A 70 5.49 16.52 -11.52
C GLN A 70 6.09 17.28 -10.33
N GLN A 71 5.46 18.38 -9.88
CA GLN A 71 5.92 19.12 -8.70
C GLN A 71 5.86 18.26 -7.44
N LEU A 72 4.76 17.52 -7.27
CA LEU A 72 4.56 16.63 -6.12
C LEU A 72 5.57 15.46 -6.14
N ASN A 73 5.87 14.93 -7.33
CA ASN A 73 6.90 13.91 -7.51
C ASN A 73 8.31 14.41 -7.20
N GLN A 74 8.65 15.64 -7.61
CA GLN A 74 9.91 16.29 -7.27
C GLN A 74 10.04 16.52 -5.77
N GLU A 75 8.98 16.95 -5.10
CA GLU A 75 8.94 17.12 -3.65
C GLU A 75 9.20 15.81 -2.91
N MET A 76 8.50 14.74 -3.27
CA MET A 76 8.73 13.40 -2.70
C MET A 76 10.17 12.93 -2.93
N THR A 77 10.70 13.15 -4.13
CA THR A 77 12.10 12.81 -4.47
C THR A 77 13.08 13.56 -3.55
N ARG A 78 12.88 14.86 -3.34
CA ARG A 78 13.72 15.67 -2.45
C ARG A 78 13.65 15.17 -1.01
N LYS A 79 12.45 14.86 -0.52
CA LYS A 79 12.24 14.34 0.84
C LYS A 79 12.95 13.00 1.06
N LEU A 80 12.90 12.12 0.07
CA LEU A 80 13.62 10.84 0.09
C LEU A 80 15.14 11.03 0.10
N LEU A 81 15.67 11.86 -0.80
CA LEU A 81 17.12 12.08 -0.93
C LEU A 81 17.71 12.88 0.23
N ALA A 82 16.89 13.61 1.00
CA ALA A 82 17.32 14.28 2.22
C ALA A 82 17.62 13.29 3.36
N HIS A 83 17.12 12.05 3.28
CA HIS A 83 17.30 11.06 4.34
C HIS A 83 18.55 10.21 4.08
N PRO A 84 19.49 10.10 5.05
CA PRO A 84 20.78 9.43 4.85
C PRO A 84 20.66 7.93 4.58
N GLY A 85 19.53 7.31 4.93
CA GLY A 85 19.24 5.89 4.66
C GLY A 85 18.71 5.59 3.25
N VAL A 86 18.59 6.60 2.36
CA VAL A 86 18.06 6.42 1.02
C VAL A 86 19.18 6.51 0.00
N THR A 87 19.36 5.45 -0.77
CA THR A 87 20.26 5.44 -1.94
C THR A 87 19.42 5.24 -3.19
N PRO A 88 19.37 6.20 -4.13
CA PRO A 88 18.61 6.04 -5.37
C PRO A 88 19.24 4.95 -6.24
N GLY A 89 18.44 3.95 -6.62
CA GLY A 89 18.81 2.89 -7.55
C GLY A 89 17.91 2.85 -8.77
N ALA A 90 18.09 1.84 -9.63
CA ALA A 90 17.16 1.57 -10.73
C ALA A 90 15.72 1.45 -10.20
N GLY A 91 14.79 2.20 -10.82
CA GLY A 91 13.39 2.24 -10.40
C GLY A 91 13.05 3.27 -9.31
N PHE A 92 14.02 4.00 -8.75
CA PHE A 92 13.76 5.07 -7.78
C PHE A 92 12.85 6.19 -8.34
N SER A 93 12.87 6.40 -9.66
CA SER A 93 12.02 7.38 -10.34
C SER A 93 10.54 6.96 -10.42
N ALA A 94 10.20 5.69 -10.13
CA ALA A 94 8.83 5.21 -10.23
C ALA A 94 7.92 5.90 -9.19
N PRO A 95 6.72 6.37 -9.59
CA PRO A 95 5.82 7.09 -8.68
C PRO A 95 5.50 6.33 -7.39
N GLY A 96 5.26 5.01 -7.48
CA GLY A 96 4.93 4.16 -6.33
C GLY A 96 6.10 3.97 -5.36
N VAL A 97 7.33 3.92 -5.86
CA VAL A 97 8.53 3.79 -5.00
C VAL A 97 8.72 5.06 -4.17
N LYS A 98 8.48 6.23 -4.78
CA LYS A 98 8.63 7.50 -4.08
C LYS A 98 7.57 7.71 -3.00
N SER A 99 6.31 7.42 -3.30
CA SER A 99 5.23 7.56 -2.32
C SER A 99 5.42 6.62 -1.13
N THR A 100 5.76 5.35 -1.37
CA THR A 100 6.03 4.39 -0.29
C THR A 100 7.26 4.77 0.53
N GLY A 101 8.35 5.20 -0.13
CA GLY A 101 9.57 5.57 0.60
C GLY A 101 9.38 6.79 1.52
N VAL A 102 8.56 7.79 1.12
CA VAL A 102 8.28 8.96 1.98
C VAL A 102 7.56 8.54 3.25
N VAL A 103 6.58 7.64 3.14
CA VAL A 103 5.83 7.12 4.30
C VAL A 103 6.76 6.36 5.27
N ILE A 104 7.69 5.58 4.73
CA ILE A 104 8.67 4.84 5.55
C ILE A 104 9.56 5.79 6.35
N ILE A 105 10.09 6.84 5.70
CA ILE A 105 10.93 7.83 6.38
C ILE A 105 10.15 8.55 7.47
N ASP A 106 8.93 8.99 7.18
CA ASP A 106 8.08 9.67 8.16
C ASP A 106 7.79 8.78 9.39
N ALA A 107 7.61 7.48 9.19
CA ALA A 107 7.43 6.52 10.29
C ALA A 107 8.70 6.35 11.14
N ILE A 108 9.87 6.30 10.51
CA ILE A 108 11.17 6.19 11.19
C ILE A 108 11.43 7.46 12.01
N ASP A 109 11.23 8.64 11.43
CA ASP A 109 11.43 9.92 12.11
C ASP A 109 10.50 10.05 13.33
N GLN A 110 9.24 9.65 13.19
CA GLN A 110 8.29 9.62 14.31
C GLN A 110 8.70 8.63 15.40
N ALA A 111 9.18 7.43 15.03
CA ALA A 111 9.65 6.45 15.99
C ALA A 111 10.87 6.99 16.76
N GLN A 112 11.86 7.57 16.08
CA GLN A 112 13.03 8.16 16.73
C GLN A 112 12.67 9.36 17.61
N ALA A 113 11.73 10.21 17.19
CA ALA A 113 11.25 11.32 18.01
C ALA A 113 10.59 10.81 19.31
N ARG A 114 9.80 9.73 19.23
CA ARG A 114 9.18 9.08 20.39
C ARG A 114 10.22 8.41 21.30
N GLU A 115 11.22 7.75 20.74
CA GLU A 115 12.33 7.17 21.52
C GLU A 115 13.14 8.24 22.24
N LYS A 116 13.49 9.35 21.56
CA LYS A 116 14.19 10.48 22.18
C LYS A 116 13.36 11.10 23.30
N ALA A 117 12.05 11.26 23.11
CA ALA A 117 11.15 11.74 24.16
C ALA A 117 11.03 10.76 25.34
N SER A 118 10.94 9.45 25.07
CA SER A 118 10.89 8.41 26.10
C SER A 118 12.21 8.28 26.87
N SER A 119 13.36 8.44 26.19
CA SER A 119 14.68 8.45 26.79
C SER A 119 14.93 9.71 27.62
N ALA A 120 14.44 10.87 27.18
CA ALA A 120 14.53 12.12 27.93
C ALA A 120 13.61 12.13 29.18
N ALA A 121 12.50 11.39 29.15
CA ALA A 121 11.59 11.20 30.28
C ALA A 121 12.11 10.18 31.32
N ARG A 122 13.34 9.68 31.18
CA ARG A 122 13.96 8.73 32.11
C ARG A 122 15.00 9.37 33.06
N PRO A 123 14.70 10.42 33.84
CA PRO A 123 15.46 10.71 35.05
C PRO A 123 14.82 10.02 36.28
N ALA A 124 15.66 9.44 37.15
CA ALA A 124 15.38 9.18 38.57
C ALA A 124 14.60 7.92 39.04
N ALA A 125 14.56 6.80 38.30
CA ALA A 125 14.08 5.52 38.87
C ALA A 125 15.20 4.55 39.31
N ALA A 126 16.47 5.00 39.34
CA ALA A 126 17.63 4.14 39.58
C ALA A 126 18.35 4.40 40.92
N ILE A 127 17.68 4.90 41.97
CA ILE A 127 18.25 4.92 43.33
C ILE A 127 17.14 4.83 44.39
N ALA A 128 16.56 3.66 44.60
CA ALA A 128 15.90 3.34 45.87
C ALA A 128 15.96 1.83 46.06
N ASN A 129 16.99 1.40 46.78
CA ASN A 129 17.11 0.06 47.34
C ASN A 129 16.39 0.07 48.69
N PRO A 130 15.19 -0.50 48.86
CA PRO A 130 14.67 -0.79 50.18
C PRO A 130 15.20 -2.16 50.62
N SER A 131 16.19 -2.12 51.51
CA SER A 131 16.56 -3.25 52.37
C SER A 131 15.29 -3.79 53.05
N PRO A 132 14.96 -5.09 52.96
CA PRO A 132 13.87 -5.66 53.75
C PRO A 132 14.35 -5.84 55.19
N ALA A 133 13.75 -5.09 56.12
CA ALA A 133 13.94 -5.32 57.56
C ALA A 133 13.25 -6.63 57.97
N SER A 134 13.98 -7.48 58.69
CA SER A 134 13.47 -8.69 59.39
C SER A 134 13.04 -8.36 60.81
#